data_AF-A0A7C5FIU7-F1
#
_entry.id   AF-A0A7C5FIU7-F1
#
_cell.length_a   1.000
_cell.length_b   1.000
_cell.length_c   1.000
_cell.angle_alpha   90.00
_cell.angle_beta   90.00
_cell.angle_gamma   90.00
#
_symmetry.space_group_name_H-M   'P 1'
#
loop_
_entity.id
_entity.type
_entity.pdbx_description
1 polymer ?
#
loop_
_entity_poly.entity_id
_entity_poly.type
_entity_poly.pdbx_seq_one_letter_code
_entity_poly.pdbx_strand_id
1 'polypeptide(L)'
;MKKSNSLTVPLRIALVSLVVCGLLYPGVVTGIAQLAMPVQANGSLISFDNMTIGSSLIAQEFNYSGFFQPRNDSASGLDPDITVHDAMLQAARIHNVTLIAIGYLNAIIKENTKYTLFFFGTAYVNVLDLNIILVEHYPVIYDRHIV
;
A
#
# COMPACT_ATOMS: atom_id res chain seq x y z
N MET A 1 16.70 53.75 -31.42
CA MET A 1 16.09 52.95 -30.34
C MET A 1 16.57 51.50 -30.48
N LYS A 2 17.45 51.02 -29.60
CA LYS A 2 17.97 49.64 -29.62
C LYS A 2 16.86 48.70 -29.13
N LYS A 3 16.34 47.82 -29.98
CA LYS A 3 15.42 46.74 -29.60
C LYS A 3 16.23 45.76 -28.74
N SER A 4 16.20 45.93 -27.41
CA SER A 4 16.82 44.97 -26.51
C SER A 4 16.09 43.63 -26.68
N ASN A 5 16.85 42.55 -26.80
CA ASN A 5 16.29 41.22 -27.02
C ASN A 5 15.51 40.77 -25.76
N SER A 6 14.23 41.14 -25.69
CA SER A 6 13.34 40.94 -24.54
C SER A 6 13.03 39.47 -24.25
N LEU A 7 13.23 38.58 -25.22
CA LEU A 7 12.91 37.16 -25.12
C LEU A 7 14.04 36.30 -24.54
N THR A 8 15.27 36.80 -24.56
CA THR A 8 16.46 36.03 -24.11
C THR A 8 16.45 35.74 -22.62
N VAL A 9 16.01 36.70 -21.80
CA VAL A 9 15.95 36.57 -20.34
C VAL A 9 14.86 35.56 -19.92
N PRO A 10 13.60 35.66 -20.41
CA PRO A 10 12.58 34.64 -20.16
C PRO A 10 13.01 33.23 -20.58
N LEU A 11 13.62 33.07 -21.76
CA LEU A 11 14.06 31.76 -22.26
C LEU A 11 15.14 31.13 -21.38
N ARG A 12 16.09 31.92 -20.89
CA ARG A 12 17.12 31.45 -19.96
C ARG A 12 16.54 31.04 -18.62
N ILE A 13 15.64 31.84 -18.07
CA ILE A 13 14.97 31.52 -16.80
C ILE A 13 14.13 30.25 -16.97
N ALA A 14 13.42 30.09 -18.10
CA ALA A 14 12.66 28.88 -18.40
C ALA A 14 13.57 27.64 -18.49
N LEU A 15 14.71 27.74 -19.17
CA LEU A 15 15.68 26.64 -19.25
C LEU A 15 16.30 26.29 -17.90
N VAL A 16 16.70 27.30 -17.12
CA VAL A 16 17.24 27.08 -15.77
C VAL A 16 16.18 26.42 -14.89
N SER A 17 14.94 26.91 -14.93
CA SER A 17 13.81 26.34 -14.19
C SER A 17 13.54 24.89 -14.60
N LEU A 18 13.55 24.60 -15.91
CA LEU A 18 13.38 23.25 -16.43
C LEU A 18 14.46 22.30 -15.92
N VAL A 19 15.72 22.71 -15.94
CA VAL A 19 16.84 21.88 -15.47
C VAL A 19 16.77 21.69 -13.95
N VAL A 20 16.53 22.77 -13.20
CA VAL A 20 16.50 22.71 -11.74
C VAL A 20 15.30 21.89 -11.26
N CYS A 21 14.09 22.20 -11.71
CA CYS A 21 12.87 21.56 -11.23
C CYS A 21 12.58 20.22 -11.92
N GLY A 22 13.02 20.05 -13.17
CA GLY A 22 12.73 18.85 -13.97
C GLY A 22 13.80 17.77 -13.92
N LEU A 23 15.05 18.11 -13.59
CA LEU A 23 16.16 17.13 -13.56
C LEU A 23 16.86 17.12 -12.20
N LEU A 24 17.37 18.27 -11.76
CA LEU A 24 18.22 18.33 -10.57
C LEU A 24 17.42 17.99 -9.31
N TYR A 25 16.24 18.60 -9.13
CA TYR A 25 15.37 18.34 -8.00
C TYR A 25 14.90 16.86 -7.92
N PRO A 26 14.21 16.30 -8.95
CA PRO A 26 13.75 14.92 -8.87
C PRO A 26 14.93 13.94 -8.78
N GLY A 27 16.04 14.19 -9.49
CA GLY A 27 17.23 13.34 -9.42
C GLY A 27 17.83 13.28 -8.02
N VAL A 28 17.96 14.43 -7.34
CA VAL A 28 18.46 14.49 -5.96
C VAL A 28 17.49 13.81 -5.00
N VAL A 29 16.19 14.11 -5.09
CA VAL A 29 15.16 13.53 -4.21
C VAL A 29 15.10 12.01 -4.38
N THR A 30 15.08 11.51 -5.62
CA THR A 30 15.11 10.07 -5.91
C THR A 30 16.39 9.41 -5.42
N GLY A 31 17.55 10.05 -5.64
CA GLY A 31 18.84 9.54 -5.16
C GLY A 31 18.87 9.39 -3.64
N ILE A 32 18.39 10.40 -2.91
CA ILE A 32 18.29 10.34 -1.44
C ILE A 32 17.28 9.27 -1.01
N ALA A 33 16.11 9.20 -1.66
CA ALA A 33 15.07 8.24 -1.33
C ALA A 33 15.55 6.78 -1.50
N GLN A 34 16.28 6.49 -2.58
CA GLN A 34 16.82 5.14 -2.81
C GLN A 34 17.90 4.76 -1.79
N LEU A 35 18.69 5.72 -1.29
CA LEU A 35 19.71 5.45 -0.27
C LEU A 35 19.13 5.31 1.14
N ALA A 36 18.15 6.14 1.50
CA ALA A 36 17.60 6.19 2.84
C ALA A 36 16.41 5.23 3.05
N MET A 37 15.57 5.05 2.03
CA MET A 37 14.27 4.36 2.10
C MET A 37 13.98 3.57 0.82
N PRO A 38 14.82 2.59 0.44
CA PRO A 38 14.69 1.88 -0.83
C PRO A 38 13.37 1.12 -0.95
N VAL A 39 12.87 0.52 0.14
CA VAL A 39 11.62 -0.27 0.09
C VAL A 39 10.43 0.63 -0.30
N GLN A 40 10.33 1.80 0.33
CA GLN A 40 9.26 2.78 0.07
C GLN A 40 9.46 3.46 -1.29
N ALA A 41 10.69 3.80 -1.66
CA ALA A 41 11.02 4.42 -2.95
C ALA A 41 10.68 3.52 -4.14
N ASN A 42 10.71 2.21 -3.95
CA ASN A 42 10.33 1.22 -4.96
C ASN A 42 8.87 0.75 -4.84
N GLY A 43 8.05 1.42 -4.03
CA GLY A 43 6.60 1.21 -3.97
C GLY A 43 6.13 0.19 -2.92
N SER A 44 6.95 -0.13 -1.91
CA SER A 44 6.59 -1.01 -0.78
C SER A 44 6.02 -2.36 -1.22
N LEU A 45 6.69 -2.99 -2.19
CA LEU A 45 6.27 -4.23 -2.80
C LEU A 45 6.24 -5.38 -1.78
N ILE A 46 5.21 -6.23 -1.87
CA ILE A 46 5.09 -7.45 -1.09
C ILE A 46 5.29 -8.66 -2.02
N SER A 47 6.15 -9.58 -1.58
CA SER A 47 6.47 -10.79 -2.31
C SER A 47 6.02 -12.02 -1.54
N PHE A 48 5.42 -12.97 -2.24
CA PHE A 48 5.02 -14.28 -1.74
C PHE A 48 5.53 -15.33 -2.71
N ASP A 49 6.14 -16.41 -2.19
CA ASP A 49 6.73 -17.47 -2.99
C ASP A 49 7.67 -16.97 -4.10
N ASN A 50 8.54 -16.02 -3.76
CA ASN A 50 9.50 -15.39 -4.68
C ASN A 50 8.86 -14.64 -5.88
N MET A 51 7.55 -14.41 -5.85
CA MET A 51 6.80 -13.62 -6.81
C MET A 51 6.28 -12.34 -6.15
N THR A 52 6.38 -11.21 -6.84
CA THR A 52 5.78 -9.96 -6.37
C THR A 52 4.28 -9.99 -6.62
N ILE A 53 3.50 -10.15 -5.55
CA ILE A 53 2.05 -10.26 -5.64
C ILE A 53 1.34 -8.89 -5.51
N GLY A 54 2.06 -7.85 -5.07
CA GLY A 54 1.47 -6.52 -4.93
C GLY A 54 2.30 -5.53 -4.13
N SER A 55 1.61 -4.56 -3.54
CA SER A 55 2.17 -3.51 -2.69
C SER A 55 1.33 -3.38 -1.43
N SER A 56 1.98 -3.08 -0.30
CA SER A 56 1.27 -2.77 0.95
C SER A 56 0.43 -1.50 0.86
N LEU A 57 0.60 -0.70 -0.19
CA LEU A 57 -0.07 0.59 -0.38
C LEU A 57 -1.29 0.53 -1.31
N ILE A 58 -1.58 -0.62 -1.92
CA ILE A 58 -2.63 -0.76 -2.94
C ILE A 58 -3.59 -1.88 -2.56
N ALA A 59 -4.88 -1.56 -2.50
CA ALA A 59 -5.93 -2.56 -2.33
C ALA A 59 -6.01 -3.52 -3.52
N GLN A 60 -6.32 -4.77 -3.21
CA GLN A 60 -6.59 -5.81 -4.21
C GLN A 60 -8.01 -6.34 -4.02
N GLU A 61 -8.65 -6.72 -5.11
CA GLU A 61 -9.95 -7.39 -5.05
C GLU A 61 -9.77 -8.86 -4.68
N PHE A 62 -10.48 -9.32 -3.65
CA PHE A 62 -10.48 -10.72 -3.25
C PHE A 62 -11.86 -11.33 -3.53
N ASN A 63 -11.96 -12.24 -4.50
CA ASN A 63 -13.26 -12.82 -4.86
C ASN A 63 -13.73 -13.95 -3.92
N TYR A 64 -12.81 -14.51 -3.12
CA TYR A 64 -13.13 -15.60 -2.20
C TYR A 64 -13.57 -15.06 -0.83
N SER A 65 -14.72 -15.54 -0.35
CA SER A 65 -15.33 -15.08 0.92
C SER A 65 -14.53 -15.47 2.17
N GLY A 66 -13.59 -16.42 2.05
CA GLY A 66 -12.64 -16.80 3.07
C GLY A 66 -11.43 -15.87 3.22
N PHE A 67 -11.31 -14.83 2.39
CA PHE A 67 -10.32 -13.76 2.58
C PHE A 67 -10.90 -12.57 3.34
N PHE A 68 -10.01 -11.77 3.94
CA PHE A 68 -10.33 -10.40 4.33
C PHE A 68 -10.56 -9.56 3.08
N GLN A 69 -11.50 -8.63 3.17
CA GLN A 69 -11.99 -7.81 2.08
C GLN A 69 -11.67 -6.35 2.36
N PRO A 70 -11.13 -5.60 1.38
CA PRO A 70 -10.96 -4.16 1.49
C PRO A 70 -12.31 -3.43 1.45
N ARG A 71 -12.28 -2.14 1.72
CA ARG A 71 -13.47 -1.28 1.62
C ARG A 71 -13.78 -0.98 0.15
N ASN A 72 -15.03 -1.16 -0.23
CA ASN A 72 -15.57 -0.79 -1.53
C ASN A 72 -15.77 0.73 -1.69
N ASP A 73 -15.94 1.47 -0.59
CA ASP A 73 -16.30 2.90 -0.61
C ASP A 73 -15.14 3.83 -0.19
N SER A 74 -13.90 3.51 -0.55
CA SER A 74 -12.77 4.43 -0.31
C SER A 74 -12.75 5.58 -1.31
N ALA A 75 -12.37 6.78 -0.85
CA ALA A 75 -12.23 7.96 -1.70
C ALA A 75 -11.20 7.77 -2.84
N SER A 76 -10.16 6.96 -2.61
CA SER A 76 -9.17 6.62 -3.64
C SER A 76 -9.57 5.40 -4.48
N GLY A 77 -10.51 4.59 -4.01
CA GLY A 77 -10.82 3.27 -4.56
C GLY A 77 -9.68 2.24 -4.41
N LEU A 78 -8.59 2.58 -3.72
CA LEU A 78 -7.37 1.77 -3.65
C LEU A 78 -6.84 1.60 -2.21
N ASP A 79 -7.66 1.86 -1.20
CA ASP A 79 -7.25 1.82 0.21
C ASP A 79 -7.07 0.37 0.71
N PRO A 80 -5.83 -0.06 0.99
CA PRO A 80 -5.55 -1.42 1.42
C PRO A 80 -5.90 -1.67 2.89
N ASP A 81 -6.19 -0.62 3.65
CA ASP A 81 -6.33 -0.68 5.09
C ASP A 81 -7.81 -0.64 5.50
N ILE A 82 -8.14 -1.44 6.51
CA ILE A 82 -9.46 -1.44 7.15
C ILE A 82 -9.33 -1.20 8.63
N THR A 83 -10.41 -0.74 9.28
CA THR A 83 -10.37 -0.58 10.73
C THR A 83 -10.25 -1.94 11.41
N VAL A 84 -9.60 -1.98 12.58
CA VAL A 84 -9.52 -3.22 13.38
C VAL A 84 -10.92 -3.77 13.68
N HIS A 85 -11.89 -2.89 13.93
CA HIS A 85 -13.27 -3.28 14.17
C HIS A 85 -13.89 -3.99 12.96
N ASP A 86 -13.73 -3.43 11.76
CA ASP A 86 -14.24 -4.04 10.53
C ASP A 86 -13.58 -5.41 10.27
N ALA A 87 -12.27 -5.52 10.50
CA ALA A 87 -11.56 -6.79 10.39
C ALA A 87 -12.13 -7.86 11.33
N MET A 88 -12.42 -7.49 12.59
CA MET A 88 -13.04 -8.40 13.56
C MET A 88 -14.45 -8.84 13.15
N LEU A 89 -15.24 -7.96 12.53
CA LEU A 89 -16.55 -8.32 11.99
C LEU A 89 -16.42 -9.33 10.83
N GLN A 90 -15.41 -9.17 9.97
CA GLN A 90 -15.15 -10.11 8.89
C GLN A 90 -14.65 -11.47 9.37
N ALA A 91 -13.98 -11.54 10.52
CA ALA A 91 -13.45 -12.79 11.06
C ALA A 91 -14.54 -13.86 11.26
N ALA A 92 -15.76 -13.47 11.64
CA ALA A 92 -16.89 -14.40 11.76
C ALA A 92 -17.29 -15.02 10.41
N ARG A 93 -17.30 -14.22 9.33
CA ARG A 93 -17.55 -14.72 7.97
C ARG A 93 -16.47 -15.71 7.54
N ILE A 94 -15.20 -15.34 7.73
CA ILE A 94 -14.06 -16.18 7.35
C ILE A 94 -14.09 -17.50 8.09
N HIS A 95 -14.34 -17.49 9.40
CA HIS A 95 -14.50 -18.69 10.22
C HIS A 95 -15.56 -19.64 9.65
N ASN A 96 -16.74 -19.12 9.29
CA ASN A 96 -17.83 -19.96 8.79
C ASN A 96 -17.51 -20.63 7.45
N VAL A 97 -16.70 -20.00 6.59
CA VAL A 97 -16.33 -20.53 5.27
C VAL A 97 -15.15 -21.48 5.34
N THR A 98 -14.15 -21.15 6.16
CA THR A 98 -12.84 -21.82 6.17
C THR A 98 -12.66 -22.79 7.34
N LEU A 99 -13.51 -22.68 8.36
CA LEU A 99 -13.40 -23.37 9.65
C LEU A 99 -12.13 -23.02 10.46
N ILE A 100 -11.39 -21.97 10.07
CA ILE A 100 -10.26 -21.44 10.83
C ILE A 100 -10.77 -20.90 12.17
N ALA A 101 -10.10 -21.23 13.28
CA ALA A 101 -10.54 -20.81 14.61
C ALA A 101 -10.64 -19.28 14.73
N ILE A 102 -11.78 -18.78 15.22
CA ILE A 102 -12.02 -17.34 15.42
C ILE A 102 -10.96 -16.69 16.33
N GLY A 103 -10.46 -17.46 17.32
CA GLY A 103 -9.39 -17.00 18.21
C GLY A 103 -8.08 -16.72 17.47
N TYR A 104 -7.75 -17.53 16.45
CA TYR A 104 -6.58 -17.30 15.61
C TYR A 104 -6.77 -16.07 14.73
N LEU A 105 -7.93 -15.91 14.08
CA LEU A 105 -8.24 -14.73 13.26
C LEU A 105 -8.15 -13.43 14.07
N ASN A 106 -8.67 -13.43 15.29
CA ASN A 106 -8.56 -12.27 16.18
C ASN A 106 -7.12 -12.00 16.63
N ALA A 107 -6.31 -13.04 16.80
CA ALA A 107 -4.90 -12.91 17.15
C ALA A 107 -4.10 -12.24 16.03
N ILE A 108 -4.23 -12.71 14.78
CA ILE A 108 -3.49 -12.14 13.64
C ILE A 108 -3.90 -10.69 13.36
N ILE A 109 -5.19 -10.33 13.56
CA ILE A 109 -5.66 -8.94 13.43
C ILE A 109 -4.96 -8.06 14.48
N LYS A 110 -4.91 -8.51 15.73
CA LYS A 110 -4.31 -7.75 16.82
C LYS A 110 -2.79 -7.58 16.65
N GLU A 111 -2.11 -8.64 16.21
CA GLU A 111 -0.66 -8.64 15.98
C GLU A 111 -0.24 -7.73 14.82
N ASN A 112 -1.10 -7.60 13.79
CA ASN A 112 -0.84 -6.76 12.63
C ASN A 112 -1.51 -5.38 12.70
N THR A 113 -2.01 -5.00 13.88
CA THR A 113 -2.61 -3.67 14.09
C THR A 113 -1.54 -2.58 14.04
N LYS A 114 -1.70 -1.65 13.10
CA LYS A 114 -0.87 -0.46 12.95
C LYS A 114 -1.60 0.75 13.54
N TYR A 115 -0.83 1.66 14.11
CA TYR A 115 -1.34 2.89 14.70
C TYR A 115 -0.78 4.10 13.96
N THR A 116 -1.66 5.05 13.69
CA THR A 116 -1.24 6.37 13.26
C THR A 116 -0.75 7.16 14.48
N LEU A 117 0.15 8.11 14.24
CA LEU A 117 0.93 8.78 15.27
C LEU A 117 0.06 9.44 16.36
N PHE A 118 0.25 9.00 17.62
CA PHE A 118 -0.23 9.50 18.93
C PHE A 118 -1.67 10.06 19.04
N PHE A 119 -2.07 11.02 18.21
CA PHE A 119 -3.41 11.63 18.19
C PHE A 119 -4.10 11.65 16.82
N PHE A 120 -3.40 11.23 15.77
CA PHE A 120 -3.93 11.21 14.42
C PHE A 120 -4.39 9.80 14.08
N GLY A 121 -5.56 9.69 13.43
CA GLY A 121 -6.06 8.45 12.86
C GLY A 121 -6.56 7.40 13.86
N THR A 122 -7.18 6.36 13.31
CA THR A 122 -7.64 5.17 14.04
C THR A 122 -6.66 4.01 13.84
N ALA A 123 -6.70 3.02 14.73
CA ALA A 123 -5.98 1.77 14.52
C ALA A 123 -6.51 1.04 13.27
N TYR A 124 -5.62 0.50 12.45
CA TYR A 124 -5.95 -0.13 11.19
C TYR A 124 -5.11 -1.39 10.96
N VAL A 125 -5.56 -2.22 10.02
CA VAL A 125 -4.86 -3.42 9.56
C VAL A 125 -4.87 -3.44 8.04
N ASN A 126 -3.79 -3.96 7.46
CA ASN A 126 -3.65 -4.09 6.02
C ASN A 126 -4.24 -5.42 5.55
N VAL A 127 -5.12 -5.38 4.56
CA VAL A 127 -5.85 -6.57 4.09
C VAL A 127 -4.94 -7.57 3.39
N LEU A 128 -4.01 -7.08 2.55
CA LEU A 128 -3.08 -7.94 1.82
C LEU A 128 -2.12 -8.64 2.78
N ASP A 129 -1.57 -7.91 3.76
CA ASP A 129 -0.71 -8.49 4.80
C ASP A 129 -1.43 -9.64 5.54
N LEU A 130 -2.69 -9.43 5.96
CA LEU A 130 -3.49 -10.47 6.65
C LEU A 130 -3.77 -11.69 5.76
N ASN A 131 -4.11 -11.46 4.49
CA ASN A 131 -4.42 -12.54 3.57
C ASN A 131 -3.19 -13.40 3.26
N ILE A 132 -2.00 -12.81 3.16
CA ILE A 132 -0.75 -13.58 3.00
C ILE A 132 -0.52 -14.51 4.19
N ILE A 133 -0.73 -14.02 5.42
CA ILE A 133 -0.60 -14.85 6.64
C ILE A 133 -1.57 -16.04 6.58
N LEU A 134 -2.79 -15.82 6.10
CA LEU A 134 -3.78 -16.89 5.94
C LEU A 134 -3.34 -17.92 4.89
N VAL A 135 -2.82 -17.47 3.74
CA VAL A 135 -2.33 -18.35 2.68
C VAL A 135 -1.13 -19.16 3.16
N GLU A 136 -0.18 -18.53 3.87
CA GLU A 136 1.03 -19.17 4.38
C GLU A 136 0.71 -20.21 5.46
N HIS A 137 -0.23 -19.91 6.36
CA HIS A 137 -0.58 -20.82 7.46
C HIS A 137 -1.57 -21.92 7.06
N TYR A 138 -2.45 -21.66 6.08
CA TYR A 138 -3.48 -22.59 5.62
C TYR A 138 -3.45 -22.82 4.10
N PRO A 139 -2.33 -23.28 3.53
CA PRO A 139 -2.19 -23.43 2.07
C PRO A 139 -3.28 -24.34 1.49
N VAL A 140 -3.66 -25.41 2.20
CA VAL A 140 -4.72 -26.35 1.74
C VAL A 140 -6.07 -25.67 1.50
N ILE A 141 -6.39 -24.59 2.23
CA ILE A 141 -7.64 -23.86 2.10
C ILE A 141 -7.57 -22.86 0.93
N TYR A 142 -6.41 -22.23 0.74
CA TYR A 142 -6.28 -21.06 -0.13
C TYR A 142 -5.61 -21.33 -1.48
N ASP A 143 -4.89 -22.44 -1.69
CA ASP A 143 -4.14 -22.75 -2.91
C ASP A 143 -5.00 -22.70 -4.19
N ARG A 144 -6.30 -22.96 -4.09
CA ARG A 144 -7.25 -22.88 -5.23
C ARG A 144 -7.78 -21.47 -5.52
N HIS A 145 -7.38 -20.49 -4.72
CA HIS A 145 -7.92 -19.13 -4.72
C HIS A 145 -6.82 -18.06 -4.85
N ILE A 146 -5.58 -18.46 -5.13
CA ILE A 146 -4.45 -17.56 -5.40
C ILE A 146 -4.40 -17.27 -6.90
N VAL A 147 -5.25 -16.37 -7.42
CA VAL A 147 -5.09 -15.68 -8.72
C VAL A 147 -5.81 -14.34 -8.66
#